data_AF-A0A358BFR6-F1
#
_entry.id   AF-A0A358BFR6-F1
#
_cell.length_a   1.000
_cell.length_b   1.000
_cell.length_c   1.000
_cell.angle_alpha   90.00
_cell.angle_beta   90.00
_cell.angle_gamma   90.00
#
_symmetry.space_group_name_H-M   'P 1'
#
loop_
_entity.id
_entity.type
_entity.pdbx_description
1 polymer ?
#
loop_
_entity_poly.entity_id
_entity_poly.type
_entity_poly.pdbx_seq_one_letter_code
_entity_poly.pdbx_strand_id
1 'polypeptide(L)'
;MTDAAVPPQPLAADRKAELMHRLRRAEGQVRGLQKLLEDGADCTKIAQQLLATRHALDSTYVRLNLSVAEHELAHPAGDIADAKSISDVLDRLQARLGRSR
;
A
#
# COMPACT_ATOMS: atom_id res chain seq x y z
N MET A 1 22.40 -12.22 -12.15
CA MET A 1 21.80 -10.95 -12.60
C MET A 1 21.44 -10.21 -11.34
N THR A 2 22.27 -9.25 -10.95
CA THR A 2 22.30 -8.66 -9.61
C THR A 2 21.01 -7.88 -9.33
N ASP A 3 20.24 -8.40 -8.38
CA ASP A 3 19.25 -7.66 -7.60
C ASP A 3 19.98 -6.51 -6.89
N ALA A 4 20.10 -5.37 -7.57
CA ALA A 4 20.57 -4.15 -6.94
C ALA A 4 19.45 -3.69 -6.02
N ALA A 5 19.42 -4.26 -4.82
CA ALA A 5 18.56 -3.82 -3.74
C ALA A 5 18.86 -2.33 -3.49
N VAL A 6 17.99 -1.47 -4.02
CA VAL A 6 17.95 -0.05 -3.69
C VAL A 6 17.92 0.03 -2.15
N PRO A 7 18.88 0.72 -1.51
CA PRO A 7 18.92 0.78 -0.05
C PRO A 7 17.56 1.27 0.46
N PRO A 8 17.01 0.69 1.54
CA PRO A 8 15.68 1.03 2.03
C PRO A 8 15.65 2.52 2.37
N GLN A 9 15.01 3.30 1.51
CA GLN A 9 14.90 4.74 1.69
C GLN A 9 13.67 5.06 2.54
N PRO A 10 13.79 5.98 3.50
CA PRO A 10 12.68 6.35 4.37
C PRO A 10 11.57 7.01 3.55
N LEU A 11 10.31 6.65 3.83
CA LEU A 11 9.14 7.33 3.28
C LEU A 11 9.19 8.82 3.63
N ALA A 12 8.86 9.67 2.64
CA ALA A 12 8.67 11.10 2.86
C ALA A 12 7.70 11.35 4.02
N ALA A 13 7.98 12.39 4.83
CA ALA A 13 7.29 12.60 6.10
C ALA A 13 5.76 12.78 5.93
N ASP A 14 5.34 13.46 4.87
CA ASP A 14 3.94 13.63 4.48
C ASP A 14 3.28 12.29 4.11
N ARG A 15 3.94 11.48 3.28
CA ARG A 15 3.47 10.13 2.91
C ARG A 15 3.39 9.21 4.12
N LYS A 16 4.37 9.27 5.02
CA LYS A 16 4.34 8.53 6.29
C LYS A 16 3.15 8.94 7.14
N ALA A 17 2.91 10.23 7.34
CA ALA A 17 1.79 10.73 8.15
C ALA A 17 0.43 10.30 7.57
N GLU A 18 0.32 10.36 6.25
CA GLU A 18 -0.87 9.99 5.51
C GLU A 18 -1.18 8.48 5.58
N LEU A 19 -0.17 7.62 5.38
CA LEU A 19 -0.30 6.18 5.57
C LEU A 19 -0.64 5.83 7.02
N MET A 20 -0.02 6.51 7.99
CA MET A 20 -0.35 6.34 9.41
C MET A 20 -1.81 6.70 9.70
N HIS A 21 -2.35 7.77 9.11
CA HIS A 21 -3.75 8.11 9.29
C HIS A 21 -4.68 7.01 8.77
N ARG A 22 -4.37 6.45 7.59
CA ARG A 22 -5.14 5.33 7.00
C ARG A 22 -5.09 4.08 7.86
N LEU A 23 -3.91 3.72 8.34
CA LEU A 23 -3.73 2.56 9.22
C LEU A 23 -4.52 2.70 10.52
N ARG A 24 -4.53 3.88 11.15
CA ARG A 24 -5.36 4.13 12.35
C ARG A 24 -6.86 3.98 12.06
N ARG A 25 -7.32 4.32 10.86
CA ARG A 25 -8.72 4.08 10.46
C ARG A 25 -9.01 2.60 10.31
N ALA A 26 -8.15 1.86 9.60
CA ALA A 26 -8.29 0.41 9.45
C ALA A 26 -8.26 -0.31 10.81
N GLU A 27 -7.40 0.12 11.72
CA GLU A 27 -7.35 -0.36 13.12
C GLU A 27 -8.69 -0.15 13.85
N GLY A 28 -9.32 1.02 13.68
CA GLY A 28 -10.66 1.28 14.18
C GLY A 28 -11.73 0.35 13.59
N GLN A 29 -11.62 0.02 12.30
CA GLN A 29 -12.53 -0.93 11.65
C GLN A 29 -12.34 -2.36 12.17
N VAL A 30 -11.09 -2.80 12.41
CA VAL A 30 -10.79 -4.10 13.02
C VAL A 30 -11.37 -4.20 14.43
N ARG A 31 -11.22 -3.16 15.26
CA ARG A 31 -11.89 -3.12 16.58
C ARG A 31 -13.41 -3.19 16.44
N GLY A 32 -13.99 -2.49 15.47
CA GLY A 32 -15.42 -2.57 15.18
C GLY A 32 -15.87 -3.98 14.81
N LEU A 33 -15.08 -4.71 14.02
CA LEU A 33 -15.33 -6.11 13.67
C LEU A 33 -15.31 -7.04 14.89
N GLN A 34 -14.32 -6.88 15.77
CA GLN A 34 -14.24 -7.63 17.02
C GLN A 34 -15.50 -7.43 17.86
N LYS A 35 -15.95 -6.18 18.01
CA LYS A 35 -17.19 -5.87 18.72
C LYS A 35 -18.43 -6.49 18.06
N LEU A 36 -18.53 -6.46 16.73
CA LEU A 36 -19.65 -7.11 16.02
C LEU A 36 -19.69 -8.62 16.27
N LEU A 37 -18.52 -9.27 16.39
CA LEU A 37 -18.43 -10.69 16.73
C LEU A 37 -18.86 -10.95 18.18
N GLU A 38 -18.36 -10.14 19.13
CA GLU A 38 -18.71 -10.22 20.55
C GLU A 38 -20.21 -9.98 20.80
N ASP A 39 -20.79 -9.00 20.11
CA ASP A 39 -22.20 -8.64 20.21
C ASP A 39 -23.13 -9.64 19.46
N GLY A 40 -22.58 -10.66 18.79
CA GLY A 40 -23.36 -11.65 18.03
C GLY A 40 -24.11 -11.05 16.85
N ALA A 41 -23.52 -10.06 16.17
CA ALA A 41 -24.16 -9.39 15.04
C ALA A 41 -24.38 -10.32 13.84
N ASP A 42 -25.31 -9.93 12.96
CA ASP A 42 -25.61 -10.66 11.74
C ASP A 42 -24.37 -10.90 10.85
N CYS A 43 -24.26 -12.11 10.30
CA CYS A 43 -23.14 -12.56 9.48
C CYS A 43 -22.93 -11.67 8.24
N THR A 44 -24.01 -11.17 7.63
CA THR A 44 -23.93 -10.28 6.47
C THR A 44 -23.30 -8.95 6.85
N LYS A 45 -23.66 -8.41 8.01
CA LYS A 45 -23.08 -7.17 8.54
C LYS A 45 -21.59 -7.33 8.84
N ILE A 46 -21.19 -8.46 9.43
CA ILE A 46 -19.77 -8.78 9.69
C ILE A 46 -19.01 -8.88 8.36
N ALA A 47 -19.54 -9.63 7.38
CA ALA A 47 -18.91 -9.80 6.07
C ALA A 47 -18.75 -8.46 5.33
N GLN A 48 -19.75 -7.59 5.37
CA GLN A 48 -19.68 -6.25 4.78
C GLN A 48 -18.58 -5.40 5.44
N GLN A 49 -18.46 -5.40 6.77
CA GLN A 49 -17.40 -4.64 7.44
C GLN A 49 -16.01 -5.24 7.24
N LEU A 50 -15.93 -6.55 7.08
CA LEU A 50 -14.67 -7.21 6.75
C LEU A 50 -14.20 -6.81 5.35
N LEU A 51 -15.09 -6.80 4.37
CA LEU A 51 -14.81 -6.29 3.02
C LEU A 51 -14.41 -4.82 3.03
N ALA A 52 -15.11 -3.97 3.79
CA ALA A 52 -14.75 -2.57 3.93
C ALA A 52 -13.35 -2.37 4.54
N THR A 53 -12.98 -3.21 5.51
CA THR A 53 -11.66 -3.18 6.14
C THR A 53 -10.58 -3.65 5.16
N ARG A 54 -10.83 -4.73 4.42
CA ARG A 54 -9.94 -5.21 3.35
C ARG A 54 -9.69 -4.11 2.32
N HIS A 55 -10.74 -3.46 1.81
CA HIS A 55 -10.60 -2.38 0.84
C HIS A 55 -9.79 -1.18 1.38
N ALA A 56 -9.92 -0.85 2.67
CA ALA A 56 -9.12 0.21 3.29
C ALA A 56 -7.62 -0.16 3.31
N LEU A 57 -7.30 -1.41 3.60
CA LEU A 57 -5.93 -1.93 3.58
C LEU A 57 -5.38 -2.01 2.16
N ASP A 58 -6.15 -2.53 1.20
CA ASP A 58 -5.76 -2.60 -0.22
C ASP A 58 -5.45 -1.20 -0.78
N SER A 59 -6.31 -0.22 -0.50
CA SER A 59 -6.08 1.17 -0.88
C SER A 59 -4.80 1.74 -0.27
N THR A 60 -4.48 1.36 0.97
CA THR A 60 -3.26 1.79 1.67
C THR A 60 -2.02 1.11 1.07
N TYR A 61 -2.12 -0.16 0.68
CA TYR A 61 -1.06 -0.89 -0.02
C TYR A 61 -0.74 -0.25 -1.37
N VAL A 62 -1.76 0.11 -2.16
CA VAL A 62 -1.56 0.80 -3.45
C VAL A 62 -0.81 2.12 -3.25
N ARG A 63 -1.22 2.93 -2.26
CA ARG A 63 -0.58 4.22 -1.95
C ARG A 63 0.87 4.08 -1.55
N LEU A 64 1.20 3.08 -0.72
CA LEU A 64 2.58 2.78 -0.35
C LEU A 64 3.42 2.46 -1.59
N ASN A 65 2.94 1.57 -2.45
CA ASN A 65 3.70 1.14 -3.64
C ASN A 65 3.85 2.27 -4.67
N LEU A 66 2.83 3.13 -4.81
CA LEU A 66 2.94 4.33 -5.62
C LEU A 66 4.02 5.27 -5.07
N SER A 67 4.07 5.50 -3.76
CA SER A 67 5.11 6.32 -3.15
C SER A 67 6.51 5.76 -3.36
N VAL A 68 6.66 4.43 -3.42
CA VAL A 68 7.94 3.80 -3.76
C VAL A 68 8.29 4.05 -5.23
N ALA A 69 7.32 3.91 -6.15
CA ALA A 69 7.54 4.17 -7.56
C ALA A 69 7.90 5.65 -7.84
N GLU A 70 7.20 6.60 -7.22
CA GLU A 70 7.50 8.04 -7.28
C GLU A 70 8.95 8.32 -6.86
N HIS A 71 9.41 7.66 -5.79
CA HIS A 71 10.78 7.81 -5.31
C HIS A 71 11.81 7.22 -6.27
N GLU A 72 11.58 6.02 -6.80
CA GLU A 72 12.45 5.39 -7.80
C GLU A 72 12.59 6.25 -9.06
N LEU A 73 11.53 6.97 -9.45
CA LEU A 73 11.54 7.90 -10.59
C LEU A 73 12.23 9.23 -10.28
N ALA A 74 12.14 9.72 -9.04
CA ALA A 74 12.82 10.95 -8.61
C ALA A 74 14.33 10.77 -8.40
N HIS A 75 14.77 9.54 -8.13
CA HIS A 75 16.18 9.18 -7.95
C HIS A 75 16.53 8.00 -8.88
N PRO A 76 16.55 8.22 -10.21
CA PRO A 76 16.88 7.16 -11.15
C PRO A 76 18.30 6.64 -10.86
N ALA A 77 18.48 5.32 -10.99
CA ALA A 77 19.81 4.70 -10.95
C ALA A 77 20.57 5.02 -12.26
N GLY A 78 20.95 6.29 -12.47
CA GLY A 78 21.66 6.78 -13.66
C GLY A 78 21.46 8.28 -13.91
N ASP A 79 22.32 8.88 -14.74
CA ASP A 79 22.35 10.33 -15.03
C ASP A 79 21.15 10.86 -15.84
N ILE A 80 20.37 9.98 -16.48
CA ILE A 80 19.23 10.37 -17.33
C ILE A 80 18.06 9.42 -17.08
N ALA A 81 16.89 9.97 -16.78
CA ALA A 81 15.64 9.22 -16.83
C ALA A 81 15.31 8.92 -18.30
N ASP A 82 15.62 7.71 -18.75
CA ASP A 82 15.26 7.22 -20.08
C ASP A 82 13.94 6.45 -20.05
N ALA A 83 13.34 6.25 -21.23
CA ALA A 83 12.05 5.54 -21.35
C ALA A 83 12.12 4.11 -20.77
N LYS A 84 13.31 3.49 -20.79
CA LYS A 84 13.54 2.14 -20.27
C LYS A 84 13.45 2.11 -18.74
N SER A 85 14.10 3.04 -18.06
CA SER A 85 14.07 3.15 -16.60
C SER A 85 12.65 3.38 -16.07
N ILE A 86 11.85 4.21 -16.77
CA ILE A 86 10.43 4.43 -16.45
C ILE A 86 9.64 3.13 -16.62
N SER A 87 9.82 2.42 -17.74
CA SER A 87 9.17 1.12 -17.99
C SER A 87 9.49 0.12 -16.89
N ASP A 88 10.77 0.01 -16.50
CA ASP A 88 11.21 -0.93 -15.46
C ASP A 88 10.57 -0.63 -14.10
N VAL A 89 10.39 0.65 -13.73
CA VAL A 89 9.67 1.04 -12.50
C VAL A 89 8.21 0.65 -12.59
N LEU A 90 7.56 0.91 -13.73
CA LEU A 90 6.15 0.58 -13.95
C LEU A 90 5.92 -0.93 -13.89
N ASP A 91 6.81 -1.74 -14.46
CA ASP A 91 6.74 -3.20 -14.40
C ASP A 91 6.86 -3.72 -12.97
N ARG A 92 7.78 -3.15 -12.17
CA ARG A 92 7.89 -3.47 -10.74
C ARG A 92 6.63 -3.07 -9.97
N LEU A 93 6.08 -1.89 -10.24
CA LEU A 93 4.84 -1.43 -9.62
C LEU A 93 3.68 -2.37 -9.95
N GLN A 94 3.50 -2.73 -11.23
CA GLN A 94 2.48 -3.68 -11.66
C GLN A 94 2.65 -5.04 -10.98
N ALA A 95 3.87 -5.56 -10.88
CA ALA A 95 4.14 -6.82 -10.19
C ALA A 95 3.78 -6.77 -8.69
N ARG A 96 4.04 -5.64 -8.01
CA ARG A 96 3.65 -5.45 -6.60
C ARG A 96 2.13 -5.35 -6.47
N LEU A 97 1.47 -4.53 -7.28
CA LEU A 97 0.01 -4.34 -7.24
C LEU A 97 -0.78 -5.58 -7.66
N GLY A 98 -0.26 -6.40 -8.58
CA GLY A 98 -0.88 -7.64 -9.02
C GLY A 98 -0.96 -8.72 -7.94
N ARG A 99 -0.06 -8.70 -6.95
CA ARG A 99 -0.08 -9.63 -5.80
C ARG A 99 -1.11 -9.26 -4.73
N SER A 100 -1.73 -8.09 -4.83
CA SER A 100 -2.71 -7.58 -3.85
C SER A 100 -4.16 -7.92 -4.19
N ARG A 101 -4.42 -8.59 -5.32
CA ARG A 101 -5.78 -8.92 -5.81
C ARG A 101 -6.18 -10.34 -5.42
#